data_AF-A0A2G4SG60-F1
#
_entry.id   AF-A0A2G4SG60-F1
#
_cell.length_a   1.000
_cell.length_b   1.000
_cell.length_c   1.000
_cell.angle_alpha   90.00
_cell.angle_beta   90.00
_cell.angle_gamma   90.00
#
_symmetry.space_group_name_H-M   'P 1'
#
loop_
_entity.id
_entity.type
_entity.pdbx_description
1 polymer ?
#
loop_
_entity_poly.entity_id
_entity_poly.type
_entity_poly.pdbx_seq_one_letter_code
_entity_poly.pdbx_strand_id
1 'polypeptide(L)'
;MSATLSRLPLIPLSPLVQTSIDSAKYLAAITQNLSEHPDDTRLQKHLSSTREKLDQITKHTQTIQVSFLTQFSTQEIAQEIAYINSQLFRLVVLDSAWIANYDKRVNVIPMLDFHRYLSHAFAHEIICSSSRNDGNIVAHLIQIATMLLFVYRDFSGCTAILKCLQMPEIQRIENAWSQCPPKMIKVFKELLPLISPDNQYEVYRQALWSLTHKFLDMPPMRSRMVAIPFMHAHFQVIQTIPSTVQILEFCQQFTKIDPSILGPTTSSVKFTQDPKKPSMDLEQLHT
;
A
#
# COMPACT_ATOMS: atom_id res chain seq x y z
N MET A 1 -3.59 31.81 1.60
CA MET A 1 -4.40 30.60 1.84
C MET A 1 -5.03 30.19 0.51
N SER A 2 -4.40 29.26 -0.22
CA SER A 2 -4.90 28.84 -1.54
C SER A 2 -6.03 27.84 -1.35
N ALA A 3 -7.23 28.18 -1.82
CA ALA A 3 -8.34 27.24 -1.92
C ALA A 3 -7.86 26.00 -2.69
N THR A 4 -7.80 24.86 -2.02
CA THR A 4 -7.58 23.57 -2.67
C THR A 4 -8.84 23.25 -3.44
N LEU A 5 -8.82 23.44 -4.76
CA LEU A 5 -9.75 22.79 -5.68
C LEU A 5 -9.93 21.34 -5.24
N SER A 6 -11.16 20.97 -4.90
CA SER A 6 -11.53 19.64 -4.41
C SER A 6 -11.44 18.64 -5.57
N ARG A 7 -10.22 18.24 -5.91
CA ARG A 7 -9.98 17.16 -6.86
C ARG A 7 -10.39 15.83 -6.22
N LEU A 8 -10.91 14.91 -7.02
CA LEU A 8 -11.14 13.54 -6.57
C LEU A 8 -9.79 12.85 -6.29
N PRO A 9 -9.69 12.03 -5.23
CA PRO A 9 -8.53 11.20 -4.99
C PRO A 9 -8.28 10.23 -6.14
N LEU A 10 -7.02 10.07 -6.57
CA LEU A 10 -6.62 9.14 -7.62
C LEU A 10 -6.28 7.77 -7.02
N ILE A 11 -7.31 7.00 -6.70
CA ILE A 11 -7.18 5.64 -6.14
C ILE A 11 -7.31 4.62 -7.28
N PRO A 12 -6.41 3.61 -7.37
CA PRO A 12 -6.55 2.54 -8.35
C PRO A 12 -7.90 1.83 -8.24
N LEU A 13 -8.54 1.60 -9.38
CA LEU A 13 -9.75 0.79 -9.44
C LEU A 13 -9.39 -0.69 -9.22
N SER A 14 -10.22 -1.39 -8.46
CA SER A 14 -10.03 -2.84 -8.32
C SER A 14 -10.32 -3.54 -9.66
N PRO A 15 -9.62 -4.66 -9.96
CA PRO A 15 -9.89 -5.45 -11.16
C PRO A 15 -11.36 -5.88 -11.29
N LEU A 16 -12.03 -6.12 -10.16
CA LEU A 16 -13.44 -6.48 -10.10
C LEU A 16 -14.34 -5.33 -10.57
N VAL A 17 -14.08 -4.10 -10.08
CA VAL A 17 -14.81 -2.89 -10.51
C VAL A 17 -14.55 -2.62 -11.99
N GLN A 18 -13.30 -2.74 -12.45
CA GLN A 18 -12.97 -2.54 -13.86
C GLN A 18 -13.72 -3.54 -14.75
N THR A 19 -13.70 -4.83 -14.39
CA THR A 19 -14.42 -5.88 -15.12
C THR A 19 -15.93 -5.65 -15.13
N SER A 20 -16.50 -5.14 -14.02
CA SER A 20 -17.90 -4.77 -13.92
C SER A 20 -18.27 -3.65 -14.90
N ILE A 21 -17.49 -2.57 -14.91
CA ILE A 21 -17.67 -1.43 -15.82
C ILE A 21 -17.59 -1.88 -17.28
N ASP A 22 -16.57 -2.67 -17.62
CA ASP A 22 -16.36 -3.13 -19.00
C ASP A 22 -17.48 -4.07 -19.45
N SER A 23 -17.94 -4.96 -18.57
CA SER A 23 -19.06 -5.86 -18.86
C SER A 23 -20.38 -5.10 -19.00
N ALA A 24 -20.61 -4.05 -18.20
CA ALA A 24 -21.80 -3.20 -18.31
C ALA A 24 -21.82 -2.38 -19.61
N LYS A 25 -20.66 -1.82 -20.01
CA LYS A 25 -20.52 -1.13 -21.31
C LYS A 25 -20.77 -2.08 -22.47
N TYR A 26 -20.21 -3.29 -22.42
CA TYR A 26 -20.42 -4.30 -23.45
C TYR A 26 -21.89 -4.73 -23.54
N LEU A 27 -22.57 -4.91 -22.40
CA LEU A 27 -23.99 -5.22 -22.35
C LEU A 27 -24.85 -4.11 -22.98
N ALA A 28 -24.54 -2.84 -22.69
CA ALA A 28 -25.24 -1.70 -23.28
C ALA A 28 -25.10 -1.69 -24.81
N ALA A 29 -23.88 -1.92 -25.33
CA ALA A 29 -23.62 -2.00 -26.76
C ALA A 29 -24.38 -3.16 -27.44
N ILE A 30 -24.38 -4.35 -26.84
CA ILE A 30 -25.15 -5.49 -27.38
C ILE A 30 -26.65 -5.20 -27.38
N THR A 31 -27.16 -4.59 -26.30
CA THR A 31 -28.59 -4.27 -26.18
C THR A 31 -29.02 -3.27 -27.25
N GLN A 32 -28.17 -2.27 -27.56
CA GLN A 32 -28.41 -1.34 -28.65
C GLN A 32 -28.39 -2.06 -30.02
N ASN A 33 -27.39 -2.89 -30.29
CA ASN A 33 -27.30 -3.61 -31.56
C ASN A 33 -28.46 -4.60 -31.79
N LEU A 34 -28.97 -5.24 -30.73
CA LEU A 34 -30.16 -6.09 -30.79
C LEU A 34 -31.45 -5.32 -31.01
N SER A 35 -31.51 -4.04 -30.61
CA SER A 35 -32.68 -3.20 -30.94
C SER A 35 -32.76 -2.90 -32.44
N GLU A 36 -31.61 -2.88 -33.13
CA GLU A 36 -31.51 -2.71 -34.58
C GLU A 36 -31.65 -4.04 -35.33
N HIS A 37 -31.17 -5.15 -34.73
CA HIS A 37 -31.15 -6.50 -35.34
C HIS A 37 -31.69 -7.55 -34.35
N PRO A 38 -33.01 -7.61 -34.12
CA PRO A 38 -33.61 -8.41 -33.04
C PRO A 38 -33.43 -9.92 -33.20
N ASP A 39 -33.31 -10.41 -34.44
CA ASP A 39 -33.21 -11.84 -34.76
C ASP A 39 -31.77 -12.38 -34.74
N ASP A 40 -30.77 -11.56 -34.38
CA ASP A 40 -29.39 -12.02 -34.28
C ASP A 40 -29.18 -12.93 -33.06
N THR A 41 -29.33 -14.23 -33.29
CA THR A 41 -29.13 -15.29 -32.29
C THR A 41 -27.74 -15.29 -31.63
N ARG A 42 -26.70 -14.80 -32.32
CA ARG A 42 -25.35 -14.69 -31.73
C ARG A 42 -25.30 -13.56 -30.72
N LEU A 43 -25.87 -12.39 -31.07
CA LEU A 43 -25.97 -11.26 -30.15
C LEU A 43 -26.85 -11.60 -28.94
N GLN A 44 -27.95 -12.32 -29.13
CA GLN A 44 -28.79 -12.80 -28.02
C GLN A 44 -28.01 -13.71 -27.05
N LYS A 45 -27.17 -14.63 -27.57
CA LYS A 45 -26.30 -15.49 -26.75
C LYS A 45 -25.22 -14.69 -26.02
N HIS A 46 -24.62 -13.69 -26.66
CA HIS A 46 -23.65 -12.81 -25.99
C HIS A 46 -24.31 -11.96 -24.90
N LEU A 47 -25.54 -11.52 -25.10
CA LEU A 47 -26.33 -10.78 -24.11
C LEU A 47 -26.60 -11.63 -22.87
N SER A 48 -27.05 -12.89 -23.02
CA SER A 48 -27.30 -13.77 -21.87
C SER A 48 -26.01 -14.05 -21.09
N SER A 49 -24.93 -14.43 -21.78
CA SER A 49 -23.63 -14.70 -21.14
C SER A 49 -23.04 -13.47 -20.43
N THR A 50 -23.19 -12.26 -20.99
CA THR A 50 -22.69 -11.03 -20.36
C THR A 50 -23.51 -10.67 -19.12
N ARG A 51 -24.83 -10.90 -19.14
CA ARG A 51 -25.69 -10.72 -17.95
C ARG A 51 -25.29 -11.67 -16.83
N GLU A 52 -25.12 -12.95 -17.13
CA GLU A 52 -24.66 -13.95 -16.15
C GLU A 52 -23.32 -13.56 -15.53
N LYS A 53 -22.38 -13.07 -16.34
CA LYS A 53 -21.08 -12.57 -15.85
C LYS A 53 -21.24 -11.38 -14.90
N LEU A 54 -22.10 -10.41 -15.23
CA LEU A 54 -22.38 -9.26 -14.35
C LEU A 54 -23.05 -9.68 -13.04
N ASP A 55 -23.97 -10.65 -13.08
CA ASP A 55 -24.60 -11.20 -11.89
C ASP A 55 -23.57 -11.90 -10.98
N GLN A 56 -22.64 -12.66 -11.58
CA GLN A 56 -21.55 -13.28 -10.84
C GLN A 56 -20.64 -12.23 -10.18
N ILE A 57 -20.23 -11.20 -10.91
CA ILE A 57 -19.41 -10.09 -10.37
C ILE A 57 -20.13 -9.37 -9.23
N THR A 58 -21.43 -9.12 -9.38
CA THR A 58 -22.28 -8.48 -8.36
C THR A 58 -22.33 -9.33 -7.09
N LYS A 59 -22.55 -10.64 -7.23
CA LYS A 59 -22.52 -11.58 -6.08
C LYS A 59 -21.16 -11.57 -5.37
N HIS A 60 -20.06 -11.63 -6.12
CA HIS A 60 -18.71 -11.59 -5.54
C HIS A 60 -18.46 -10.27 -4.80
N THR A 61 -18.90 -9.14 -5.37
CA THR A 61 -18.79 -7.83 -4.74
C THR A 61 -19.56 -7.77 -3.42
N GLN A 62 -20.78 -8.31 -3.39
CA GLN A 62 -21.60 -8.38 -2.17
C GLN A 62 -20.96 -9.26 -1.10
N THR A 63 -20.37 -10.40 -1.49
CA THR A 63 -19.64 -11.28 -0.55
C THR A 63 -18.46 -10.54 0.08
N ILE A 64 -17.66 -9.82 -0.72
CA ILE A 64 -16.51 -9.06 -0.20
C ILE A 64 -16.96 -7.92 0.73
N GLN A 65 -18.07 -7.25 0.42
CA GLN A 65 -18.59 -6.14 1.23
C GLN A 65 -19.00 -6.55 2.65
N VAL A 66 -19.33 -7.84 2.87
CA VAL A 66 -19.71 -8.35 4.19
C VAL A 66 -18.57 -9.06 4.93
N SER A 67 -17.44 -9.28 4.25
CA SER A 67 -16.23 -9.86 4.83
C SER A 67 -15.47 -8.86 5.69
N PHE A 68 -14.72 -9.37 6.66
CA PHE A 68 -13.84 -8.58 7.52
C PHE A 68 -12.39 -8.73 7.11
N LEU A 69 -11.59 -7.70 7.38
CA LEU A 69 -10.16 -7.76 7.11
C LEU A 69 -9.48 -8.95 7.82
N THR A 70 -9.91 -9.28 9.04
CA THR A 70 -9.36 -10.39 9.85
C THR A 70 -9.60 -11.78 9.25
N GLN A 71 -10.48 -11.91 8.26
CA GLN A 71 -10.74 -13.17 7.54
C GLN A 71 -9.71 -13.46 6.44
N PHE A 72 -8.91 -12.47 6.04
CA PHE A 72 -7.88 -12.61 5.02
C PHE A 72 -6.52 -12.89 5.66
N SER A 73 -5.62 -13.53 4.91
CA SER A 73 -4.24 -13.71 5.36
C SER A 73 -3.51 -12.38 5.42
N THR A 74 -2.78 -12.14 6.51
CA THR A 74 -1.90 -10.95 6.63
C THR A 74 -0.87 -10.88 5.50
N GLN A 75 -0.40 -12.04 5.02
CA GLN A 75 0.54 -12.14 3.92
C GLN A 75 -0.06 -11.68 2.60
N GLU A 76 -1.27 -12.15 2.28
CA GLU A 76 -1.95 -11.82 1.02
C GLU A 76 -2.26 -10.32 0.98
N ILE A 77 -2.79 -9.76 2.08
CA ILE A 77 -3.06 -8.33 2.16
C ILE A 77 -1.78 -7.50 2.05
N ALA A 78 -0.70 -7.89 2.75
CA ALA A 78 0.58 -7.18 2.65
C ALA A 78 1.15 -7.25 1.23
N GLN A 79 1.06 -8.40 0.56
CA GLN A 79 1.49 -8.57 -0.82
C GLN A 79 0.74 -7.64 -1.77
N GLU A 80 -0.58 -7.59 -1.69
CA GLU A 80 -1.42 -6.76 -2.56
C GLU A 80 -1.16 -5.27 -2.34
N ILE A 81 -1.04 -4.83 -1.08
CA ILE A 81 -0.69 -3.44 -0.75
C ILE A 81 0.68 -3.08 -1.35
N ALA A 82 1.69 -3.92 -1.13
CA ALA A 82 3.04 -3.69 -1.65
C ALA A 82 3.05 -3.71 -3.19
N TYR A 83 2.27 -4.59 -3.81
CA TYR A 83 2.12 -4.63 -5.26
C TYR A 83 1.55 -3.32 -5.79
N ILE A 84 0.42 -2.83 -5.27
CA ILE A 84 -0.20 -1.57 -5.69
C ILE A 84 0.75 -0.39 -5.44
N ASN A 85 1.33 -0.30 -4.24
CA ASN A 85 2.30 0.74 -3.90
C ASN A 85 3.52 0.74 -4.85
N SER A 86 4.00 -0.45 -5.25
CA SER A 86 5.08 -0.56 -6.22
C SER A 86 4.69 -0.07 -7.61
N GLN A 87 3.48 -0.36 -8.08
CA GLN A 87 2.99 0.13 -9.37
C GLN A 87 2.87 1.65 -9.35
N LEU A 88 2.27 2.21 -8.30
CA LEU A 88 2.14 3.65 -8.14
C LEU A 88 3.50 4.34 -8.05
N PHE A 89 4.45 3.77 -7.31
CA PHE A 89 5.78 4.35 -7.18
C PHE A 89 6.58 4.27 -8.49
N ARG A 90 6.39 3.25 -9.33
CA ARG A 90 7.03 3.20 -10.67
C ARG A 90 6.59 4.33 -11.60
N LEU A 91 5.40 4.89 -11.40
CA LEU A 91 4.88 6.02 -12.19
C LEU A 91 5.46 7.37 -11.74
N VAL A 92 6.15 7.41 -10.60
CA VAL A 92 6.79 8.62 -10.09
C VAL A 92 8.02 8.93 -10.94
N VAL A 93 7.97 10.05 -11.64
CA VAL A 93 9.11 10.59 -12.38
C VAL A 93 9.97 11.42 -11.43
N LEU A 94 11.23 11.01 -11.26
CA LEU A 94 12.23 11.68 -10.44
C LEU A 94 13.20 12.41 -11.37
N ASP A 95 12.91 13.67 -11.68
CA ASP A 95 13.82 14.52 -12.44
C ASP A 95 14.20 15.74 -11.61
N SER A 96 15.51 15.92 -11.39
CA SER A 96 16.10 17.05 -10.66
C SER A 96 15.65 18.43 -11.18
N ALA A 97 15.42 18.60 -12.49
CA ALA A 97 14.95 19.85 -13.10
C ALA A 97 13.45 20.10 -12.81
N TRP A 98 12.65 19.04 -12.71
CA TRP A 98 11.24 19.11 -12.33
C TRP A 98 11.05 19.34 -10.83
N ILE A 99 11.95 18.80 -10.01
CA ILE A 99 11.97 18.97 -8.55
C ILE A 99 12.33 20.41 -8.16
N ALA A 100 13.12 21.11 -8.98
CA ALA A 100 13.42 22.53 -8.78
C ALA A 100 12.20 23.45 -9.05
N ASN A 101 11.36 23.11 -10.04
CA ASN A 101 10.18 23.89 -10.45
C ASN A 101 8.87 23.41 -9.81
N TYR A 102 8.97 22.73 -8.67
CA TYR A 102 7.95 21.87 -8.06
C TYR A 102 6.54 22.50 -7.96
N ASP A 103 5.69 22.31 -8.97
CA ASP A 103 4.26 22.21 -8.72
C ASP A 103 4.02 20.86 -8.04
N LYS A 104 3.61 20.92 -6.77
CA LYS A 104 3.75 19.89 -5.72
C LYS A 104 3.08 18.53 -5.99
N ARG A 105 2.60 18.24 -7.20
CA ARG A 105 1.32 17.54 -7.36
C ARG A 105 1.31 16.46 -8.45
N VAL A 106 1.76 16.65 -9.67
CA VAL A 106 1.12 15.88 -10.77
C VAL A 106 1.39 14.35 -10.76
N ASN A 107 2.61 13.86 -10.53
CA ASN A 107 2.92 12.42 -10.72
C ASN A 107 3.01 11.60 -9.42
N VAL A 108 3.08 12.26 -8.25
CA VAL A 108 3.18 11.60 -6.93
C VAL A 108 1.84 11.54 -6.21
N ILE A 109 0.88 12.35 -6.68
CA ILE A 109 -0.48 12.42 -6.17
C ILE A 109 -1.12 11.03 -5.99
N PRO A 110 -1.07 10.11 -6.97
CA PRO A 110 -1.74 8.81 -6.83
C PRO A 110 -1.21 8.02 -5.64
N MET A 111 0.10 8.06 -5.41
CA MET A 111 0.74 7.38 -4.27
C MET A 111 0.34 8.03 -2.94
N LEU A 112 0.28 9.36 -2.87
CA LEU A 112 -0.16 10.09 -1.68
C LEU A 112 -1.64 9.87 -1.37
N ASP A 113 -2.49 9.85 -2.40
CA ASP A 113 -3.91 9.58 -2.27
C ASP A 113 -4.14 8.14 -1.82
N PHE A 114 -3.43 7.17 -2.38
CA PHE A 114 -3.53 5.77 -1.97
C PHE A 114 -3.06 5.55 -0.54
N HIS A 115 -1.94 6.16 -0.11
CA HIS A 115 -1.52 6.14 1.29
C HIS A 115 -2.63 6.68 2.21
N ARG A 116 -3.24 7.83 1.87
CA ARG A 116 -4.33 8.41 2.66
C ARG A 116 -5.54 7.48 2.68
N TYR A 117 -5.94 6.98 1.52
CA TYR A 117 -7.03 6.02 1.38
C TYR A 117 -6.81 4.80 2.27
N LEU A 118 -5.65 4.15 2.23
CA LEU A 118 -5.33 3.00 3.09
C LEU A 118 -5.48 3.35 4.57
N SER A 119 -4.90 4.46 5.02
CA SER A 119 -4.97 4.85 6.43
C SER A 119 -6.42 5.07 6.91
N HIS A 120 -7.28 5.65 6.08
CA HIS A 120 -8.69 5.87 6.44
C HIS A 120 -9.56 4.62 6.23
N ALA A 121 -9.25 3.77 5.25
CA ALA A 121 -9.95 2.51 5.02
C ALA A 121 -9.74 1.56 6.21
N PHE A 122 -8.52 1.47 6.74
CA PHE A 122 -8.25 0.69 7.95
C PHE A 122 -8.92 1.31 9.19
N ALA A 123 -8.93 2.65 9.30
CA ALA A 123 -9.62 3.31 10.40
C ALA A 123 -11.12 2.98 10.38
N HIS A 124 -11.75 3.07 9.20
CA HIS A 124 -13.14 2.68 8.99
C HIS A 124 -13.38 1.22 9.38
N GLU A 125 -12.52 0.30 8.94
CA GLU A 125 -12.63 -1.12 9.27
C GLU A 125 -12.58 -1.36 10.79
N ILE A 126 -11.65 -0.74 11.51
CA ILE A 126 -11.57 -0.85 12.98
C ILE A 126 -12.86 -0.33 13.64
N ILE A 127 -13.37 0.82 13.19
CA ILE A 127 -14.59 1.43 13.74
C ILE A 127 -15.79 0.49 13.53
N CYS A 128 -15.94 -0.07 12.33
CA CYS A 128 -17.02 -0.99 12.00
C CYS A 128 -16.90 -2.34 12.73
N SER A 129 -15.70 -2.93 12.77
CA SER A 129 -15.46 -4.24 13.39
C SER A 129 -15.62 -4.23 14.91
N SER A 130 -15.35 -3.08 15.55
CA SER A 130 -15.47 -2.91 17.01
C SER A 130 -16.88 -3.17 17.53
N SER A 131 -17.90 -3.03 16.67
CA SER A 131 -19.30 -3.32 17.00
C SER A 131 -19.66 -4.80 16.92
N ARG A 132 -18.86 -5.63 16.23
CA ARG A 132 -19.23 -7.01 15.85
C ARG A 132 -18.37 -8.11 16.51
N ASN A 133 -17.31 -7.72 17.24
CA ASN A 133 -16.41 -8.59 18.00
C ASN A 133 -15.67 -9.66 17.16
N ASP A 134 -15.32 -9.30 15.91
CA ASP A 134 -14.77 -10.23 14.89
C ASP A 134 -13.23 -10.32 14.89
N GLY A 135 -12.70 -10.64 16.05
CA GLY A 135 -11.26 -10.84 16.26
C GLY A 135 -10.47 -9.55 16.35
N ASN A 136 -9.18 -9.72 16.61
CA ASN A 136 -8.30 -8.62 16.98
C ASN A 136 -7.68 -7.96 15.74
N ILE A 137 -8.42 -7.02 15.18
CA ILE A 137 -8.02 -6.25 14.00
C ILE A 137 -6.74 -5.42 14.23
N VAL A 138 -6.53 -4.90 15.44
CA VAL A 138 -5.35 -4.07 15.74
C VAL A 138 -4.08 -4.89 15.62
N ALA A 139 -4.04 -6.09 16.23
CA ALA A 139 -2.90 -6.99 16.09
C ALA A 139 -2.73 -7.45 14.63
N HIS A 140 -3.82 -7.72 13.93
CA HIS A 140 -3.80 -8.10 12.53
C HIS A 140 -3.13 -7.02 11.66
N LEU A 141 -3.52 -5.75 11.84
CA LEU A 141 -2.90 -4.62 11.14
C LEU A 141 -1.42 -4.42 11.52
N ILE A 142 -1.06 -4.61 12.79
CA ILE A 142 0.36 -4.54 13.22
C ILE A 142 1.19 -5.63 12.52
N GLN A 143 0.64 -6.83 12.34
CA GLN A 143 1.30 -7.90 11.57
C GLN A 143 1.43 -7.56 10.09
N ILE A 144 0.41 -6.97 9.47
CA ILE A 144 0.51 -6.49 8.08
C ILE A 144 1.60 -5.41 7.98
N ALA A 145 1.65 -4.46 8.93
CA ALA A 145 2.65 -3.39 8.94
C ALA A 145 4.09 -3.93 9.06
N THR A 146 4.33 -4.96 9.87
CA THR A 146 5.65 -5.60 9.98
C THR A 146 6.02 -6.35 8.70
N MET A 147 5.07 -7.05 8.08
CA MET A 147 5.31 -7.73 6.79
C MET A 147 5.65 -6.73 5.68
N LEU A 148 4.87 -5.64 5.58
CA LEU A 148 5.13 -4.55 4.62
C LEU A 148 6.54 -4.01 4.79
N LEU A 149 6.96 -3.70 6.02
CA LEU A 149 8.28 -3.15 6.28
C LEU A 149 9.41 -4.15 6.02
N PHE A 150 9.37 -5.34 6.65
CA PHE A 150 10.54 -6.22 6.70
C PHE A 150 10.61 -7.21 5.53
N VAL A 151 9.46 -7.63 4.98
CA VAL A 151 9.42 -8.57 3.85
C VAL A 151 9.43 -7.80 2.52
N TYR A 152 8.51 -6.86 2.37
CA TYR A 152 8.30 -6.15 1.10
C TYR A 152 9.10 -4.84 0.98
N ARG A 153 9.69 -4.33 2.08
CA ARG A 153 10.37 -3.02 2.12
C ARG A 153 9.46 -1.88 1.66
N ASP A 154 8.16 -2.02 1.98
CA ASP A 154 7.12 -1.04 1.71
C ASP A 154 6.91 -0.14 2.93
N PHE A 155 7.65 0.97 2.95
CA PHE A 155 7.49 1.98 3.99
C PHE A 155 6.21 2.78 3.81
N SER A 156 5.71 2.95 2.59
CA SER A 156 4.46 3.68 2.33
C SER A 156 3.27 2.95 2.96
N GLY A 157 3.13 1.65 2.68
CA GLY A 157 2.08 0.81 3.27
C GLY A 157 2.22 0.68 4.79
N CYS A 158 3.43 0.42 5.29
CA CYS A 158 3.68 0.32 6.73
C CYS A 158 3.26 1.61 7.46
N THR A 159 3.73 2.76 6.98
CA THR A 159 3.44 4.06 7.61
C THR A 159 1.96 4.46 7.49
N ALA A 160 1.26 4.06 6.44
CA ALA A 160 -0.19 4.25 6.34
C ALA A 160 -0.95 3.54 7.48
N ILE A 161 -0.54 2.31 7.83
CA ILE A 161 -1.11 1.58 8.97
C ILE A 161 -0.74 2.25 10.29
N LEU A 162 0.53 2.65 10.48
CA LEU A 162 0.94 3.34 11.71
C LEU A 162 0.16 4.65 11.90
N LYS A 163 -0.06 5.42 10.82
CA LYS A 163 -0.87 6.63 10.86
C LYS A 163 -2.33 6.34 11.21
N CYS A 164 -2.93 5.30 10.61
CA CYS A 164 -4.27 4.84 10.99
C CYS A 164 -4.36 4.57 12.49
N LEU A 165 -3.45 3.75 13.01
CA LEU A 165 -3.46 3.37 14.41
C LEU A 165 -3.22 4.57 15.34
N GLN A 166 -2.46 5.58 14.93
CA GLN A 166 -2.26 6.82 15.70
C GLN A 166 -3.43 7.81 15.63
N MET A 167 -4.44 7.62 14.77
CA MET A 167 -5.58 8.53 14.70
C MET A 167 -6.29 8.61 16.06
N PRO A 168 -6.64 9.81 16.55
CA PRO A 168 -7.30 9.97 17.85
C PRO A 168 -8.59 9.16 17.97
N GLU A 169 -9.34 9.05 16.88
CA GLU A 169 -10.58 8.29 16.80
C GLU A 169 -10.34 6.80 17.01
N ILE A 170 -9.20 6.28 16.55
CA ILE A 170 -8.81 4.87 16.69
C ILE A 170 -8.21 4.60 18.07
N GLN A 171 -7.38 5.50 18.58
CA GLN A 171 -6.77 5.39 19.92
C GLN A 171 -7.83 5.34 21.05
N ARG A 172 -9.00 5.96 20.86
CA ARG A 172 -10.09 5.97 21.84
C ARG A 172 -10.92 4.69 21.88
N ILE A 173 -10.77 3.78 20.92
CA ILE A 173 -11.58 2.55 20.85
C ILE A 173 -10.99 1.49 21.79
N GLU A 174 -11.29 1.61 23.08
CA GLU A 174 -10.72 0.75 24.13
C GLU A 174 -10.89 -0.75 23.85
N ASN A 175 -12.05 -1.16 23.35
CA ASN A 175 -12.34 -2.56 23.03
C ASN A 175 -11.37 -3.12 21.95
N ALA A 176 -11.03 -2.34 20.94
CA ALA A 176 -10.11 -2.79 19.89
C ALA A 176 -8.68 -2.98 20.42
N TRP A 177 -8.25 -2.09 21.32
CA TRP A 177 -6.91 -2.13 21.93
C TRP A 177 -6.81 -3.18 23.04
N SER A 178 -7.85 -3.40 23.83
CA SER A 178 -7.85 -4.38 24.93
C SER A 178 -7.71 -5.81 24.42
N GLN A 179 -8.22 -6.09 23.21
CA GLN A 179 -8.05 -7.37 22.54
C GLN A 179 -6.62 -7.58 22.00
N CYS A 180 -5.80 -6.52 21.92
CA CYS A 180 -4.45 -6.56 21.38
C CYS A 180 -3.43 -7.15 22.36
N PRO A 181 -2.72 -8.26 22.02
CA PRO A 181 -1.67 -8.80 22.86
C PRO A 181 -0.61 -7.76 23.20
N PRO A 182 -0.12 -7.70 24.46
CA PRO A 182 0.91 -6.75 24.87
C PRO A 182 2.16 -6.80 23.99
N LYS A 183 2.51 -7.98 23.47
CA LYS A 183 3.62 -8.15 22.52
C LYS A 183 3.42 -7.35 21.24
N MET A 184 2.21 -7.35 20.67
CA MET A 184 1.90 -6.59 19.45
C MET A 184 1.86 -5.09 19.73
N ILE A 185 1.35 -4.67 20.88
CA ILE A 185 1.42 -3.26 21.32
C ILE A 185 2.87 -2.80 21.43
N LYS A 186 3.76 -3.64 21.97
CA LYS A 186 5.20 -3.34 22.02
C LYS A 186 5.79 -3.16 20.62
N VAL A 187 5.51 -4.09 19.70
CA VAL A 187 5.94 -4.00 18.29
C VAL A 187 5.45 -2.70 17.65
N PHE A 188 4.17 -2.34 17.84
CA PHE A 188 3.63 -1.07 17.36
C PHE A 188 4.42 0.14 17.88
N LYS A 189 4.67 0.20 19.20
CA LYS A 189 5.45 1.29 19.82
C LYS A 189 6.88 1.35 19.28
N GLU A 190 7.50 0.21 18.97
CA GLU A 190 8.83 0.14 18.35
C GLU A 190 8.84 0.66 16.91
N LEU A 191 7.73 0.55 16.17
CA LEU A 191 7.59 1.05 14.81
C LEU A 191 7.22 2.54 14.73
N LEU A 192 6.54 3.09 15.75
CA LEU A 192 6.08 4.50 15.76
C LEU A 192 7.15 5.55 15.43
N PRO A 193 8.42 5.43 15.87
CA PRO A 193 9.46 6.39 15.52
C PRO A 193 9.67 6.56 14.00
N LEU A 194 9.27 5.59 13.16
CA LEU A 194 9.37 5.68 11.69
C LEU A 194 8.54 6.81 11.08
N ILE A 195 7.50 7.27 11.77
CA ILE A 195 6.64 8.38 11.28
C ILE A 195 6.91 9.69 12.01
N SER A 196 7.89 9.73 12.93
CA SER A 196 8.28 10.97 13.61
C SER A 196 9.02 11.91 12.65
N PRO A 197 8.63 13.20 12.56
CA PRO A 197 9.36 14.20 11.80
C PRO A 197 10.67 14.64 12.47
N ASP A 198 10.95 14.18 13.69
CA ASP A 198 12.14 14.56 14.46
C ASP A 198 13.43 14.34 13.66
N ASN A 199 14.35 15.32 13.73
CA ASN A 199 15.62 15.31 13.00
C ASN A 199 15.46 14.96 11.51
N GLN A 200 14.40 15.46 10.86
CA GLN A 200 14.10 15.21 9.45
C GLN A 200 13.86 13.72 9.14
N TYR A 201 13.05 13.06 9.97
CA TYR A 201 12.71 11.64 9.85
C TYR A 201 13.92 10.70 10.00
N GLU A 202 14.85 11.02 10.90
CA GLU A 202 16.13 10.29 11.01
C GLU A 202 15.95 8.78 11.18
N VAL A 203 15.02 8.34 12.04
CA VAL A 203 14.77 6.91 12.28
C VAL A 203 14.28 6.20 11.02
N TYR A 204 13.43 6.86 10.23
CA TYR A 204 13.00 6.33 8.93
C TYR A 204 14.17 6.22 7.95
N ARG A 205 15.03 7.24 7.86
CA ARG A 205 16.20 7.20 6.96
C ARG A 205 17.15 6.07 7.33
N GLN A 206 17.42 5.89 8.61
CA GLN A 206 18.25 4.80 9.13
C GLN A 206 17.64 3.43 8.82
N ALA A 207 16.33 3.26 9.02
CA ALA A 207 15.64 2.01 8.70
C ALA A 207 15.65 1.72 7.20
N LEU A 208 15.42 2.74 6.36
CA LEU A 208 15.51 2.63 4.91
C LEU A 208 16.90 2.16 4.50
N TRP A 209 17.96 2.79 5.01
CA TRP A 209 19.33 2.39 4.75
C TRP A 209 19.62 0.95 5.18
N SER A 210 19.31 0.61 6.43
CA SER A 210 19.54 -0.72 6.99
C SER A 210 18.92 -1.83 6.14
N LEU A 211 17.69 -1.62 5.64
CA LEU A 211 16.99 -2.60 4.82
C LEU A 211 17.42 -2.62 3.34
N THR A 212 18.12 -1.59 2.86
CA THR A 212 18.41 -1.42 1.42
C THR A 212 19.90 -1.40 1.05
N HIS A 213 20.82 -1.15 1.99
CA HIS A 213 22.26 -1.01 1.69
C HIS A 213 22.86 -2.23 0.96
N LYS A 214 22.42 -3.45 1.30
CA LYS A 214 22.84 -4.70 0.64
C LYS A 214 22.53 -4.77 -0.86
N PHE A 215 21.67 -3.90 -1.37
CA PHE A 215 21.30 -3.85 -2.79
C PHE A 215 22.22 -2.93 -3.60
N LEU A 216 23.14 -2.18 -2.98
CA LEU A 216 24.06 -1.28 -3.67
C LEU A 216 25.07 -2.01 -4.56
N ASP A 217 25.60 -3.13 -4.05
CA ASP A 217 26.63 -3.92 -4.73
C ASP A 217 26.04 -4.90 -5.76
N MET A 218 24.70 -5.04 -5.78
CA MET A 218 24.06 -5.90 -6.75
C MET A 218 24.00 -5.21 -8.12
N PRO A 219 24.37 -5.91 -9.21
CA PRO A 219 24.21 -5.34 -10.54
C PRO A 219 22.73 -5.04 -10.78
N PRO A 220 22.40 -3.92 -11.47
CA PRO A 220 21.03 -3.58 -11.79
C PRO A 220 20.43 -4.66 -12.69
N MET A 221 19.78 -5.66 -12.07
CA MET A 221 18.95 -6.60 -12.79
C MET A 221 17.67 -5.88 -13.18
N ARG A 222 17.29 -5.98 -14.46
CA ARG A 222 16.10 -5.30 -14.98
C ARG A 222 14.88 -5.58 -14.07
N SER A 223 14.28 -4.50 -13.56
CA SER A 223 12.93 -4.44 -12.97
C SER A 223 12.74 -5.10 -11.58
N ARG A 224 13.66 -4.93 -10.62
CA ARG A 224 13.34 -5.16 -9.20
C ARG A 224 13.15 -3.82 -8.48
N MET A 225 12.23 -3.73 -7.54
CA MET A 225 12.10 -2.55 -6.69
C MET A 225 12.92 -2.79 -5.42
N VAL A 226 13.79 -1.85 -5.05
CA VAL A 226 14.60 -1.98 -3.84
C VAL A 226 13.73 -1.75 -2.61
N ALA A 227 12.94 -0.68 -2.61
CA ALA A 227 12.01 -0.34 -1.55
C ALA A 227 10.91 0.59 -2.10
N ILE A 228 9.79 0.68 -1.38
CA ILE A 228 8.80 1.72 -1.62
C ILE A 228 8.92 2.75 -0.49
N PRO A 229 9.36 3.99 -0.80
CA PRO A 229 9.64 4.99 0.23
C PRO A 229 8.37 5.63 0.79
N PHE A 230 8.48 6.15 2.01
CA PHE A 230 7.47 7.02 2.60
C PHE A 230 7.63 8.44 2.03
N MET A 231 6.96 8.72 0.92
CA MET A 231 7.17 9.94 0.12
C MET A 231 7.00 11.24 0.92
N HIS A 232 6.14 11.25 1.95
CA HIS A 232 5.91 12.45 2.76
C HIS A 232 7.19 12.92 3.48
N ALA A 233 8.03 11.99 3.97
CA ALA A 233 9.29 12.33 4.62
C ALA A 233 10.26 13.00 3.64
N HIS A 234 10.31 12.51 2.40
CA HIS A 234 11.21 13.05 1.37
C HIS A 234 10.76 14.43 0.88
N PHE A 235 9.46 14.68 0.68
CA PHE A 235 9.00 15.98 0.19
C PHE A 235 9.25 17.16 1.13
N GLN A 236 9.36 16.92 2.42
CA GLN A 236 9.69 17.98 3.37
C GLN A 236 11.13 18.49 3.20
N VAL A 237 12.01 17.67 2.63
CA VAL A 237 13.45 17.96 2.51
C VAL A 237 13.98 17.95 1.08
N ILE A 238 13.15 17.59 0.09
CA ILE A 238 13.60 17.35 -1.29
C ILE A 238 14.22 18.59 -1.96
N GLN A 239 13.83 19.79 -1.53
CA GLN A 239 14.37 21.06 -2.05
C GLN A 239 15.67 21.47 -1.35
N THR A 240 15.93 20.96 -0.14
CA THR A 240 17.07 21.36 0.69
C THR A 240 18.17 20.30 0.71
N ILE A 241 17.85 19.05 0.35
CA ILE A 241 18.75 17.91 0.38
C ILE A 241 18.80 17.31 -1.04
N PRO A 242 19.81 17.68 -1.87
CA PRO A 242 19.95 17.16 -3.24
C PRO A 242 20.01 15.64 -3.33
N SER A 243 20.50 14.98 -2.28
CA SER A 243 20.58 13.52 -2.20
C SER A 243 19.25 12.81 -2.10
N THR A 244 18.18 13.50 -1.73
CA THR A 244 16.83 12.92 -1.64
C THR A 244 16.39 12.32 -2.97
N VAL A 245 16.67 13.00 -4.09
CA VAL A 245 16.30 12.51 -5.43
C VAL A 245 17.02 11.22 -5.75
N GLN A 246 18.33 11.18 -5.50
CA GLN A 246 19.17 10.02 -5.73
C GLN A 246 18.65 8.82 -4.94
N ILE A 247 18.34 8.98 -3.64
CA ILE A 247 17.78 7.92 -2.78
C ILE A 247 16.47 7.35 -3.36
N LEU A 248 15.60 8.22 -3.87
CA LEU A 248 14.36 7.80 -4.49
C LEU A 248 14.61 7.04 -5.80
N GLU A 249 15.57 7.47 -6.63
CA GLU A 249 15.97 6.77 -7.86
C GLU A 249 16.56 5.39 -7.56
N PHE A 250 17.36 5.27 -6.50
CA PHE A 250 17.87 3.97 -6.03
C PHE A 250 16.76 3.05 -5.58
N CYS A 251 15.73 3.58 -4.89
CA CYS A 251 14.55 2.80 -4.52
C CYS A 251 13.85 2.20 -5.77
N GLN A 252 13.83 2.95 -6.88
CA GLN A 252 13.31 2.53 -8.17
C GLN A 252 14.29 1.69 -9.03
N GLN A 253 15.55 1.49 -8.59
CA GLN A 253 16.65 0.86 -9.33
C GLN A 253 17.09 1.57 -10.63
N PHE A 254 16.87 2.88 -10.74
CA PHE A 254 17.30 3.62 -11.94
C PHE A 254 18.80 3.96 -11.93
N THR A 255 19.45 4.02 -10.76
CA THR A 255 20.85 4.43 -10.63
C THR A 255 21.58 3.71 -9.48
N LYS A 256 22.92 3.58 -9.59
CA LYS A 256 23.79 3.28 -8.45
C LYS A 256 24.01 4.57 -7.66
N ILE A 257 23.89 4.52 -6.34
CA ILE A 257 24.18 5.66 -5.44
C ILE A 257 25.60 5.55 -4.89
N ASP A 258 26.25 6.70 -4.69
CA ASP A 258 27.45 6.83 -3.86
C ASP A 258 27.09 6.64 -2.36
N PRO A 259 27.67 5.65 -1.66
CA PRO A 259 27.40 5.38 -0.25
C PRO A 259 27.60 6.58 0.69
N SER A 260 28.45 7.54 0.34
CA SER A 260 28.71 8.73 1.16
C SER A 260 27.51 9.66 1.31
N ILE A 261 26.53 9.54 0.41
CA ILE A 261 25.36 10.40 0.29
C ILE A 261 24.26 10.06 1.32
N LEU A 262 24.30 8.85 1.88
CA LEU A 262 23.29 8.31 2.79
C LEU A 262 23.56 8.54 4.28
N GLY A 263 24.61 9.30 4.60
CA GLY A 263 24.94 9.74 5.96
C GLY A 263 25.71 8.70 6.78
N PRO A 264 26.41 9.13 7.86
CA PRO A 264 27.26 8.26 8.64
C PRO A 264 26.46 7.21 9.42
N THR A 265 26.88 5.95 9.27
CA THR A 265 26.41 4.78 10.00
C THR A 265 26.87 4.81 11.45
N THR A 266 26.22 5.57 12.32
CA THR A 266 26.48 5.48 13.77
C THR A 266 25.18 5.50 14.57
N SER A 267 24.36 4.46 14.42
CA SER A 267 23.55 3.87 15.49
C SER A 267 22.76 2.69 14.92
N SER A 268 23.04 1.48 15.42
CA SER A 268 22.18 0.34 15.13
C SER A 268 20.86 0.55 15.89
N VAL A 269 19.80 0.96 15.20
CA VAL A 269 18.46 0.66 15.68
C VAL A 269 18.32 -0.85 15.57
N LYS A 270 18.65 -1.56 16.67
CA LYS A 270 18.40 -2.98 16.81
C LYS A 270 16.89 -3.18 16.88
N PHE A 271 16.23 -3.26 15.72
CA PHE A 271 15.00 -4.03 15.65
C PHE A 271 15.42 -5.46 15.98
N THR A 272 15.04 -5.94 17.17
CA THR A 272 15.33 -7.31 17.62
C THR A 272 14.67 -8.29 16.65
N GLN A 273 15.42 -8.69 15.62
CA GLN A 273 15.23 -9.93 14.91
C GLN A 273 15.93 -11.01 15.72
N ASP A 274 15.17 -11.86 16.40
CA ASP A 274 15.62 -13.22 16.64
C ASP A 274 15.39 -13.98 15.32
N PRO A 275 16.45 -14.41 14.60
CA PRO A 275 16.30 -15.15 13.36
C PRO A 275 16.07 -16.62 13.70
N LYS A 276 14.90 -16.95 14.24
CA LYS A 276 14.40 -18.32 14.10
C LYS A 276 13.68 -18.40 12.76
N LYS A 277 14.38 -18.97 11.77
CA LYS A 277 13.81 -19.57 10.55
C LYS A 277 12.40 -20.13 10.84
N PRO A 278 11.34 -19.73 10.12
CA PRO A 278 10.32 -20.69 9.78
C PRO A 278 10.86 -21.50 8.59
N SER A 279 11.51 -22.64 8.87
CA SER A 279 11.44 -23.72 7.88
C SER A 279 10.03 -24.28 8.00
N MET A 280 9.13 -23.76 7.18
CA MET A 280 7.88 -24.46 6.91
C MET A 280 8.15 -25.25 5.63
N ASP A 281 8.42 -26.54 5.81
CA ASP A 281 8.50 -27.49 4.72
C ASP A 281 7.17 -27.47 3.96
N LEU A 282 7.26 -27.20 2.66
CA LEU A 282 6.12 -27.04 1.75
C LEU A 282 5.45 -28.38 1.36
N GLU A 283 5.73 -29.47 2.07
CA GLU A 283 5.32 -30.84 1.67
C GLU A 283 4.27 -31.51 2.60
N GLN A 284 3.59 -30.78 3.48
CA GLN A 284 2.52 -31.37 4.33
C GLN A 284 1.14 -30.73 4.13
N LEU A 285 0.77 -30.51 2.87
CA LEU A 285 -0.60 -30.17 2.46
C LEU A 285 -1.12 -31.19 1.44
N HIS A 286 -1.03 -32.47 1.79
CA HIS A 286 -1.84 -33.53 1.18
C HIS A 286 -2.04 -34.67 2.19
N THR A 287 -2.99 -34.51 3.10
CA THR A 287 -3.93 -35.59 3.49
C THR A 287 -5.15 -34.98 4.16
#